data_AF-A0A166IEN9-F1
#
_entry.id   AF-A0A166IEN9-F1
#
_cell.length_a   1.000
_cell.length_b   1.000
_cell.length_c   1.000
_cell.angle_alpha   90.00
_cell.angle_beta   90.00
_cell.angle_gamma   90.00
#
_symmetry.space_group_name_H-M   'P 1'
#
loop_
_entity.id
_entity.type
_entity.pdbx_description
1 polymer ?
#
loop_
_entity_poly.entity_id
_entity_poly.type
_entity_poly.pdbx_seq_one_letter_code
_entity_poly.pdbx_strand_id
1 'polypeptide(L)'
;MSGDGTVDSGTATVDIDAASVSTLVTERSTVPVDDVTLDPPLVRVTASVDVLGLSLGAGIGLGLAAVDGAIELTPQEVSAAGATFSATQFRERFGAVSGDLLAPSTVCIADSVPRGLTLTGVEVARDSMDATFALSPSFLSDPAEQETGSCS
;
A
#
# COMPACT_ATOMS: atom_id res chain seq x y z
N MET A 1 14.23 38.59 -2.80
CA MET A 1 13.89 38.12 -4.15
C MET A 1 12.74 37.16 -3.97
N SER A 2 11.52 37.59 -4.26
CA SER A 2 10.31 36.77 -4.11
C SER A 2 9.99 36.23 -5.50
N GLY A 3 10.13 34.92 -5.70
CA GLY A 3 9.70 34.28 -6.94
C GLY A 3 8.18 34.15 -6.92
N ASP A 4 7.52 34.80 -7.86
CA ASP A 4 6.07 34.75 -8.12
C ASP A 4 5.72 33.70 -9.20
N GLY A 5 6.55 32.68 -9.36
CA GLY A 5 6.35 31.64 -10.35
C GLY A 5 5.25 30.67 -9.92
N THR A 6 4.08 30.75 -10.56
CA THR A 6 3.15 29.62 -10.65
C THR A 6 3.89 28.42 -11.22
N VAL A 7 3.92 27.32 -10.47
CA VAL A 7 4.49 26.05 -10.97
C VAL A 7 3.48 25.46 -11.95
N ASP A 8 3.82 25.35 -13.25
CA ASP A 8 2.91 24.79 -14.27
C ASP A 8 2.53 23.33 -13.97
N SER A 9 3.48 22.55 -13.45
CA SER A 9 3.25 21.25 -12.80
C SER A 9 4.48 20.83 -12.01
N GLY A 10 4.27 20.12 -10.91
CA GLY A 10 5.34 19.55 -10.09
C GLY A 10 5.04 18.10 -9.75
N THR A 11 6.08 17.28 -9.67
CA THR A 11 5.99 15.91 -9.19
C THR A 11 6.98 15.70 -8.05
N ALA A 12 6.58 14.95 -7.04
CA ALA A 12 7.47 14.48 -5.98
C ALA A 12 7.43 12.96 -5.92
N THR A 13 8.60 12.34 -5.78
CA THR A 13 8.71 10.90 -5.53
C THR A 13 9.30 10.71 -4.15
N VAL A 14 8.69 9.82 -3.38
CA VAL A 14 9.13 9.46 -2.04
C VAL A 14 9.47 7.98 -2.05
N ASP A 15 10.74 7.68 -1.79
CA ASP A 15 11.24 6.32 -1.67
C ASP A 15 11.05 5.87 -0.22
N ILE A 16 10.27 4.82 -0.01
CA ILE A 16 9.99 4.26 1.32
C ILE A 16 10.73 2.94 1.42
N ASP A 17 11.73 2.86 2.29
CA ASP A 17 12.54 1.65 2.44
C ASP A 17 11.70 0.48 3.00
N ALA A 18 12.15 -0.76 2.74
CA ALA A 18 11.45 -1.96 3.16
C ALA A 18 11.15 -2.04 4.68
N ALA A 19 12.04 -1.52 5.54
CA ALA A 19 11.83 -1.56 6.99
C ALA A 19 10.74 -0.55 7.41
N SER A 20 10.69 0.62 6.78
CA SER A 20 9.61 1.58 6.95
C SER A 20 8.26 1.02 6.48
N VAL A 21 8.22 0.34 5.33
CA VAL A 21 6.99 -0.34 4.86
C VAL A 21 6.54 -1.41 5.86
N SER A 22 7.46 -2.25 6.33
CA SER A 22 7.17 -3.29 7.32
C SER A 22 6.59 -2.69 8.60
N THR A 23 7.21 -1.63 9.12
CA THR A 23 6.74 -0.91 10.31
C THR A 23 5.31 -0.39 10.13
N LEU A 24 5.04 0.30 9.01
CA LEU A 24 3.72 0.85 8.72
C LEU A 24 2.64 -0.23 8.62
N VAL A 25 2.93 -1.34 7.96
CA VAL A 25 1.99 -2.46 7.83
C VAL A 25 1.70 -3.06 9.21
N THR A 26 2.72 -3.29 10.03
CA THR A 26 2.54 -3.86 11.37
C THR A 26 1.78 -2.92 12.31
N GLU A 27 2.03 -1.61 12.26
CA GLU A 27 1.33 -0.62 13.11
C GLU A 27 -0.15 -0.42 12.72
N ARG A 28 -0.47 -0.58 11.44
CA ARG A 28 -1.82 -0.34 10.89
C ARG A 28 -2.67 -1.62 10.80
N SER A 29 -2.03 -2.79 10.88
CA SER A 29 -2.71 -4.09 10.78
C SER A 29 -3.55 -4.39 12.01
N THR A 30 -4.76 -4.91 11.79
CA THR A 30 -5.63 -5.44 12.86
C THR A 30 -5.42 -6.94 13.11
N VAL A 31 -4.59 -7.58 12.29
CA VAL A 31 -4.21 -9.00 12.41
C VAL A 31 -2.72 -9.15 12.71
N PRO A 32 -2.29 -10.24 13.37
CA PRO A 32 -0.87 -10.54 13.54
C PRO A 32 -0.15 -10.59 12.19
N VAL A 33 1.00 -9.93 12.12
CA VAL A 33 1.89 -9.94 10.97
C VAL A 33 3.25 -10.43 11.45
N ASP A 34 3.76 -11.49 10.84
CA ASP A 34 5.07 -12.04 11.17
C ASP A 34 6.18 -11.37 10.35
N ASP A 35 5.93 -11.17 9.06
CA ASP A 35 6.91 -10.63 8.13
C ASP A 35 6.24 -9.88 6.97
N VAL A 36 6.93 -8.85 6.49
CA VAL A 36 6.55 -8.02 5.34
C VAL A 36 7.75 -7.89 4.42
N THR A 37 7.61 -8.34 3.18
CA THR A 37 8.69 -8.30 2.19
C THR A 37 8.24 -7.59 0.92
N LEU A 38 9.16 -6.81 0.35
CA LEU A 38 9.01 -6.25 -0.98
C LEU A 38 9.51 -7.30 -1.98
N ASP A 39 8.60 -7.88 -2.77
CA ASP A 39 8.91 -8.87 -3.81
C ASP A 39 8.30 -8.40 -5.13
N PRO A 40 8.99 -7.51 -5.86
CA PRO A 40 8.44 -6.82 -7.02
C PRO A 40 7.74 -7.77 -8.02
N PRO A 41 6.51 -7.45 -8.46
CA PRO A 41 5.80 -6.18 -8.25
C PRO A 41 4.89 -6.17 -6.99
N LEU A 42 5.03 -7.13 -6.07
CA LEU A 42 4.12 -7.35 -4.96
C LEU A 42 4.75 -6.97 -3.61
N VAL A 43 3.89 -6.60 -2.66
CA VAL A 43 4.23 -6.67 -1.24
C VAL A 43 3.67 -7.97 -0.69
N ARG A 44 4.52 -8.77 -0.04
CA ARG A 44 4.11 -10.02 0.60
C ARG A 44 4.01 -9.81 2.09
N VAL A 45 2.87 -10.20 2.64
CA VAL A 45 2.62 -10.20 4.08
C VAL A 45 2.39 -11.63 4.52
N THR A 46 3.06 -12.05 5.60
CA THR A 46 2.88 -13.39 6.18
C THR A 46 2.40 -13.29 7.61
N ALA A 47 1.62 -14.29 8.01
CA ALA A 47 1.06 -14.41 9.35
C ALA A 47 0.92 -15.89 9.71
N SER A 48 1.13 -16.20 10.98
CA SER A 48 1.06 -17.56 11.51
C SER A 48 0.02 -17.61 12.63
N VAL A 49 -0.72 -18.71 12.66
CA VAL A 49 -1.68 -18.99 13.72
C VAL A 49 -1.40 -20.34 14.34
N ASP A 50 -1.35 -20.39 15.67
CA ASP A 50 -1.23 -21.63 16.41
C ASP A 50 -2.62 -22.25 16.65
N VAL A 51 -2.83 -23.44 16.11
CA VAL A 51 -4.07 -24.20 16.26
C VAL A 51 -3.73 -25.58 16.83
N LEU A 52 -4.19 -25.86 18.05
CA LEU A 52 -3.97 -27.14 18.73
C LEU A 52 -2.48 -27.53 18.88
N GLY A 53 -1.59 -26.53 19.01
CA GLY A 53 -0.14 -26.73 19.13
C GLY A 53 0.59 -26.94 17.78
N LEU A 54 -0.11 -26.79 16.66
CA LEU A 54 0.45 -26.75 15.31
C LEU A 54 0.46 -25.32 14.79
N SER A 55 1.61 -24.86 14.30
CA SER A 55 1.74 -23.54 13.69
C SER A 55 1.38 -23.61 12.21
N LEU A 56 0.38 -22.86 11.78
CA LEU A 56 -0.08 -22.77 10.40
C LEU A 56 0.28 -21.40 9.83
N GLY A 57 1.20 -21.38 8.88
CA GLY A 57 1.57 -20.17 8.15
C GLY A 57 0.61 -19.90 6.99
N ALA A 58 0.23 -18.63 6.86
CA ALA A 58 -0.50 -18.07 5.75
C ALA A 58 0.22 -16.82 5.22
N GLY A 59 -0.06 -16.45 3.97
CA GLY A 59 0.45 -15.22 3.40
C GLY A 59 -0.40 -14.71 2.25
N ILE A 60 -0.18 -13.45 1.93
CA ILE A 60 -0.88 -12.76 0.86
C ILE A 60 0.13 -11.92 0.06
N GLY A 61 0.06 -12.01 -1.26
CA GLY A 61 0.78 -11.12 -2.17
C GLY A 61 -0.16 -10.04 -2.66
N LEU A 62 0.17 -8.79 -2.37
CA LEU A 62 -0.62 -7.61 -2.68
C LEU A 62 0.03 -6.84 -3.82
N GLY A 63 -0.72 -6.64 -4.90
CA GLY A 63 -0.41 -5.60 -5.87
C GLY A 63 -0.87 -4.24 -5.35
N LEU A 64 -0.07 -3.21 -5.56
CA LEU A 64 -0.40 -1.85 -5.18
C LEU A 64 -0.66 -0.99 -6.42
N ALA A 65 -1.62 -0.08 -6.30
CA ALA A 65 -1.90 0.94 -7.30
C ALA A 65 -2.31 2.25 -6.63
N ALA A 66 -2.04 3.38 -7.29
CA ALA A 66 -2.61 4.67 -6.90
C ALA A 66 -3.98 4.82 -7.56
N VAL A 67 -5.03 4.95 -6.75
CA VAL A 67 -6.41 5.16 -7.21
C VAL A 67 -7.01 6.30 -6.40
N ASP A 68 -7.45 7.36 -7.08
CA ASP A 68 -8.10 8.53 -6.47
C ASP A 68 -7.31 9.16 -5.30
N GLY A 69 -5.98 9.20 -5.41
CA GLY A 69 -5.09 9.76 -4.37
C GLY A 69 -4.86 8.83 -3.16
N ALA A 70 -5.39 7.61 -3.19
CA ALA A 70 -5.21 6.58 -2.19
C ALA A 70 -4.44 5.37 -2.74
N ILE A 71 -4.04 4.47 -1.84
CA ILE A 71 -3.38 3.21 -2.21
C ILE A 71 -4.44 2.11 -2.30
N GLU A 72 -4.67 1.58 -3.49
CA GLU A 72 -5.45 0.36 -3.67
C GLU A 72 -4.55 -0.86 -3.47
N LEU A 73 -4.97 -1.76 -2.60
CA LEU A 73 -4.35 -3.05 -2.33
C LEU A 73 -5.20 -4.14 -2.97
N THR A 74 -4.63 -4.83 -3.96
CA THR A 74 -5.29 -5.94 -4.64
C THR A 74 -4.59 -7.25 -4.31
N PRO A 75 -5.27 -8.19 -3.62
CA PRO A 75 -4.80 -9.55 -3.46
C PRO A 75 -4.57 -10.24 -4.81
N GLN A 76 -3.32 -10.58 -5.11
CA GLN A 76 -2.94 -11.31 -6.33
C GLN A 76 -2.49 -12.74 -6.04
N GLU A 77 -1.98 -12.99 -4.84
CA GLU A 77 -1.52 -14.30 -4.41
C GLU A 77 -1.94 -14.62 -2.99
N VAL A 78 -2.17 -15.91 -2.71
CA VAL A 78 -2.43 -16.44 -1.38
C VAL A 78 -1.50 -17.63 -1.16
N SER A 79 -0.85 -17.67 -0.02
CA SER A 79 -0.08 -18.82 0.43
C SER A 79 -0.67 -19.41 1.71
N ALA A 80 -0.68 -20.74 1.80
CA ALA A 80 -1.14 -21.47 2.97
C ALA A 80 -0.42 -22.82 3.03
N ALA A 81 0.08 -23.19 4.23
CA ALA A 81 0.76 -24.48 4.46
C ALA A 81 1.89 -24.79 3.45
N GLY A 82 2.64 -23.76 3.05
CA GLY A 82 3.76 -23.87 2.12
C GLY A 82 3.38 -23.98 0.63
N ALA A 83 2.09 -23.92 0.28
CA ALA A 83 1.63 -23.81 -1.09
C ALA A 83 1.22 -22.37 -1.42
N THR A 84 1.56 -21.89 -2.62
CA THR A 84 1.18 -20.56 -3.13
C THR A 84 0.28 -20.71 -4.35
N PHE A 85 -0.79 -19.91 -4.37
CA PHE A 85 -1.78 -19.87 -5.44
C PHE A 85 -1.98 -18.42 -5.88
N SER A 86 -2.24 -18.21 -7.17
CA SER A 86 -2.80 -16.91 -7.58
C SER A 86 -4.21 -16.75 -7.04
N ALA A 87 -4.67 -15.52 -6.85
CA ALA A 87 -6.03 -15.21 -6.40
C ALA A 87 -7.09 -15.86 -7.29
N THR A 88 -6.85 -15.96 -8.60
CA THR A 88 -7.74 -16.67 -9.53
C THR A 88 -7.77 -18.18 -9.25
N GLN A 89 -6.61 -18.83 -9.11
CA GLN A 89 -6.56 -20.26 -8.79
C GLN A 89 -7.18 -20.56 -7.42
N PHE A 90 -6.99 -19.67 -6.45
CA PHE A 90 -7.58 -19.81 -5.13
C PHE A 90 -9.11 -19.76 -5.20
N ARG A 91 -9.69 -18.79 -5.92
CA ARG A 91 -11.15 -18.70 -6.13
C ARG A 91 -11.71 -19.93 -6.85
N GLU A 92 -11.03 -20.42 -7.87
CA GLU A 92 -11.47 -21.61 -8.62
C GLU A 92 -11.52 -22.86 -7.75
N ARG A 93 -10.59 -22.99 -6.79
CA ARG A 93 -10.48 -24.18 -5.93
C ARG A 93 -11.35 -24.11 -4.69
N PHE A 94 -11.43 -22.95 -4.04
CA PHE A 94 -12.06 -22.78 -2.74
C PHE A 94 -13.41 -22.04 -2.80
N GLY A 95 -13.78 -21.51 -3.98
CA GLY A 95 -15.10 -20.94 -4.24
C GLY A 95 -15.36 -19.58 -3.59
N ALA A 96 -16.62 -19.17 -3.55
CA ALA A 96 -17.05 -17.82 -3.15
C ALA A 96 -16.83 -17.47 -1.67
N VAL A 97 -16.55 -18.44 -0.80
CA VAL A 97 -16.30 -18.22 0.64
C VAL A 97 -15.04 -17.37 0.86
N SER A 98 -14.13 -17.30 -0.13
CA SER A 98 -12.93 -16.46 -0.08
C SER A 98 -13.11 -15.07 -0.72
N GLY A 99 -14.33 -14.70 -1.14
CA GLY A 99 -14.59 -13.48 -1.90
C GLY A 99 -14.11 -12.22 -1.18
N ASP A 100 -14.41 -12.10 0.11
CA ASP A 100 -14.05 -10.93 0.91
C ASP A 100 -12.54 -10.85 1.19
N LEU A 101 -11.85 -11.98 1.29
CA LEU A 101 -10.39 -12.01 1.47
C LEU A 101 -9.65 -11.53 0.22
N LEU A 102 -10.21 -11.79 -0.96
CA LEU A 102 -9.61 -11.46 -2.25
C LEU A 102 -10.18 -10.18 -2.87
N ALA A 103 -11.05 -9.48 -2.15
CA ALA A 103 -11.56 -8.20 -2.58
C ALA A 103 -10.46 -7.13 -2.49
N PRO A 104 -10.32 -6.26 -3.51
CA PRO A 104 -9.50 -5.08 -3.38
C PRO A 104 -9.96 -4.22 -2.20
N SER A 105 -9.00 -3.59 -1.54
CA SER A 105 -9.25 -2.65 -0.45
C SER A 105 -8.44 -1.38 -0.66
N THR A 106 -8.87 -0.28 -0.07
CA THR A 106 -8.21 1.02 -0.24
C THR A 106 -7.68 1.50 1.10
N VAL A 107 -6.43 1.93 1.11
CA VAL A 107 -5.78 2.57 2.25
C VAL A 107 -5.68 4.07 1.97
N CYS A 108 -6.38 4.84 2.79
CA CYS A 108 -6.22 6.28 2.78
C CYS A 108 -4.87 6.67 3.41
N ILE A 109 -4.17 7.61 2.77
CA ILE A 109 -2.88 8.16 3.22
C ILE A 109 -2.92 9.68 3.38
N ALA A 110 -4.09 10.30 3.20
CA ALA A 110 -4.26 11.75 3.20
C ALA A 110 -3.87 12.38 4.55
N ASP A 111 -3.98 11.65 5.66
CA ASP A 111 -3.56 12.08 7.00
C ASP A 111 -2.03 12.08 7.20
N SER A 112 -1.27 11.61 6.21
CA SER A 112 0.18 11.49 6.25
C SER A 112 0.85 12.38 5.19
N VAL A 113 0.07 13.04 4.33
CA VAL A 113 0.57 13.90 3.25
C VAL A 113 -0.14 15.26 3.23
N PRO A 114 0.51 16.32 2.73
CA PRO A 114 -0.15 17.60 2.48
C PRO A 114 -1.31 17.50 1.49
N ARG A 115 -2.35 18.32 1.68
CA ARG A 115 -3.56 18.34 0.84
C ARG A 115 -3.29 18.65 -0.63
N GLY A 116 -2.25 19.43 -0.92
CA GLY A 116 -1.85 19.76 -2.28
C GLY A 116 -1.04 18.67 -2.98
N LEU A 117 -0.81 17.52 -2.34
CA LEU A 117 -0.20 16.34 -2.98
C LEU A 117 -1.27 15.30 -3.29
N THR A 118 -1.36 14.89 -4.56
CA THR A 118 -2.21 13.78 -4.99
C THR A 118 -1.34 12.60 -5.37
N LEU A 119 -1.55 11.45 -4.74
CA LEU A 119 -0.86 10.21 -5.12
C LEU A 119 -1.30 9.78 -6.52
N THR A 120 -0.34 9.60 -7.43
CA THR A 120 -0.58 9.22 -8.83
C THR A 120 0.14 7.94 -9.23
N GLY A 121 1.09 7.46 -8.43
CA GLY A 121 1.78 6.20 -8.68
C GLY A 121 2.29 5.55 -7.40
N VAL A 122 2.29 4.23 -7.40
CA VAL A 122 2.96 3.39 -6.41
C VAL A 122 3.68 2.28 -7.16
N GLU A 123 4.97 2.13 -6.91
CA GLU A 123 5.78 1.06 -7.50
C GLU A 123 6.53 0.31 -6.40
N VAL A 124 6.54 -1.02 -6.47
CA VAL A 124 7.30 -1.86 -5.55
C VAL A 124 8.60 -2.26 -6.23
N ALA A 125 9.70 -1.74 -5.73
CA ALA A 125 11.05 -2.14 -6.09
C ALA A 125 11.62 -3.12 -5.05
N ARG A 126 12.83 -3.64 -5.30
CA ARG A 126 13.44 -4.66 -4.43
C ARG A 126 13.72 -4.15 -3.02
N ASP A 127 14.14 -2.90 -2.90
CA ASP A 127 14.61 -2.32 -1.64
C ASP A 127 13.75 -1.12 -1.17
N SER A 128 12.82 -0.67 -2.01
CA SER A 128 11.93 0.47 -1.74
C SER A 128 10.53 0.27 -2.33
N MET A 129 9.57 0.98 -1.75
CA MET A 129 8.28 1.27 -2.37
C MET A 129 8.25 2.76 -2.71
N ASP A 130 8.13 3.06 -3.99
CA ASP A 130 8.23 4.42 -4.51
C ASP A 130 6.82 4.98 -4.69
N ALA A 131 6.51 6.06 -3.98
CA ALA A 131 5.23 6.77 -4.07
C ALA A 131 5.41 8.07 -4.85
N THR A 132 4.68 8.22 -5.96
CA THR A 132 4.72 9.41 -6.82
C THR A 132 3.50 10.26 -6.59
N PHE A 133 3.72 11.56 -6.40
CA PHE A 133 2.71 12.56 -6.13
C PHE A 133 2.74 13.68 -7.16
N ALA A 134 1.56 14.12 -7.60
CA ALA A 134 1.37 15.36 -8.32
C ALA A 134 1.15 16.51 -7.33
N LEU A 135 1.84 17.63 -7.55
CA LEU A 135 1.71 18.85 -6.77
C LEU A 135 0.62 19.74 -7.38
N SER A 136 -0.25 20.29 -6.54
CA SER A 136 -1.18 21.35 -6.92
C SER A 136 -0.39 22.60 -7.39
N PRO A 137 -0.83 23.29 -8.46
CA PRO A 137 -0.18 24.51 -8.95
C PRO A 137 -0.06 25.62 -7.89
N SER A 138 -0.97 25.65 -6.92
CA SER A 138 -0.99 26.63 -5.82
C SER A 138 -0.20 26.20 -4.58
N PHE A 139 0.43 25.01 -4.58
CA PHE A 139 0.99 24.41 -3.36
C PHE A 139 1.99 25.32 -2.62
N LEU A 140 2.82 26.05 -3.37
CA LEU A 140 3.81 26.98 -2.80
C LEU A 140 3.21 28.31 -2.34
N SER A 141 2.06 28.69 -2.90
CA SER A 141 1.39 29.97 -2.64
C SER A 141 0.24 29.89 -1.64
N ASP A 142 -0.36 28.71 -1.47
CA ASP A 142 -1.48 28.49 -0.54
C ASP A 142 -1.03 27.62 0.64
N PRO A 143 -0.88 28.21 1.85
CA PRO A 143 -0.52 27.47 3.06
C PRO A 143 -1.52 26.36 3.41
N ALA A 144 -2.80 26.48 3.03
CA ALA A 144 -3.79 25.46 3.32
C ALA A 144 -3.53 24.15 2.55
N GLU A 145 -2.86 24.23 1.39
CA GLU A 145 -2.44 23.05 0.63
C GLU A 145 -1.23 22.34 1.25
N GLN A 146 -0.47 23.03 2.10
CA GLN A 146 0.67 22.48 2.82
C GLN A 146 0.26 21.80 4.13
N GLU A 147 -0.95 22.07 4.62
CA GLU A 147 -1.53 21.37 5.75
C GLU A 147 -1.81 19.90 5.40
N THR A 148 -1.68 19.02 6.39
CA THR A 148 -2.00 17.61 6.25
C THR A 148 -3.48 17.42 5.88
N GLY A 149 -3.74 16.44 5.01
CA GLY A 149 -5.10 15.99 4.71
C GLY A 149 -5.73 15.21 5.86
N SER A 150 -6.81 14.50 5.56
CA SER A 150 -7.51 13.69 6.55
C SER A 150 -8.10 12.45 5.92
N CYS A 151 -8.00 11.33 6.63
CA CYS A 151 -8.75 10.12 6.33
C CYS A 151 -10.05 10.12 7.14
N SER A 152 -11.17 9.80 6.49
CA SER A 152 -12.52 9.78 7.07
C SER A 152 -12.93 8.40 7.56
#